data_AF-A0A5J0F3E8-F1
#
_entry.id   AF-A0A5J0F3E8-F1
#
_cell.length_a   1.000
_cell.length_b   1.000
_cell.length_c   1.000
_cell.angle_alpha   90.00
_cell.angle_beta   90.00
_cell.angle_gamma   90.00
#
_symmetry.space_group_name_H-M   'P 1'
#
loop_
_entity.id
_entity.type
_entity.pdbx_description
1 polymer ?
#
loop_
_entity_poly.entity_id
_entity_poly.type
_entity_poly.pdbx_seq_one_letter_code
_entity_poly.pdbx_strand_id
1 'polypeptide(L)'
;MPTIKSRMIRGVKPNEETLKELQEQFGISEDTDMMFMALEVDYDRKKYYCCLSGGKIENGDVHFSLVGRAALEVLTNHPSPNDTLTIQEIKIGPTPLKNKVKSILKKAEANSKICFVGDMQGELDGVLSDVFNIQKDESYSIR
;
A
#
# COMPACT_ATOMS: atom_id res chain seq x y z
N MET A 1 4.46 2.77 -23.88
CA MET A 1 4.26 1.85 -22.75
C MET A 1 3.22 2.43 -21.80
N PRO A 2 2.32 1.64 -21.21
CA PRO A 2 1.35 2.16 -20.25
C PRO A 2 2.08 2.72 -19.01
N THR A 3 1.59 3.85 -18.51
CA THR A 3 2.06 4.51 -17.30
C THR A 3 1.13 4.14 -16.15
N ILE A 4 1.71 3.89 -14.97
CA ILE A 4 0.93 3.67 -13.74
C ILE A 4 0.43 5.04 -13.28
N LYS A 5 -0.87 5.19 -13.07
CA LYS A 5 -1.45 6.35 -12.38
C LYS A 5 -1.97 5.87 -11.04
N SER A 6 -1.73 6.61 -9.98
CA SER A 6 -2.26 6.28 -8.66
C SER A 6 -2.82 7.49 -7.94
N ARG A 7 -3.73 7.24 -7.01
CA ARG A 7 -4.27 8.22 -6.06
C ARG A 7 -4.45 7.57 -4.71
N MET A 8 -4.17 8.30 -3.64
CA MET A 8 -4.42 7.85 -2.27
C MET A 8 -5.92 7.60 -2.07
N ILE A 9 -6.26 6.47 -1.46
CA ILE A 9 -7.59 6.21 -0.93
C ILE A 9 -7.77 7.13 0.28
N ARG A 10 -8.85 7.92 0.27
CA ARG A 10 -9.19 8.88 1.32
C ARG A 10 -10.51 8.48 1.99
N GLY A 11 -10.67 8.85 3.25
CA GLY A 11 -11.93 8.65 4.00
C GLY A 11 -12.21 7.20 4.42
N VAL A 12 -11.30 6.26 4.18
CA VAL A 12 -11.36 4.90 4.69
C VAL A 12 -10.34 4.76 5.81
N LYS A 13 -10.78 4.24 6.96
CA LYS A 13 -9.94 4.07 8.14
C LYS A 13 -9.54 2.59 8.32
N PRO A 14 -8.38 2.34 8.95
CA PRO A 14 -8.08 1.02 9.50
C PRO A 14 -9.08 0.69 10.63
N ASN A 15 -9.00 -0.52 11.15
CA ASN A 15 -9.83 -0.95 12.27
C ASN A 15 -9.55 -0.10 13.51
N GLU A 16 -10.56 0.09 14.35
CA GLU A 16 -10.49 0.98 15.52
C GLU A 16 -9.33 0.61 16.46
N GLU A 17 -9.10 -0.70 16.68
CA GLU A 17 -8.00 -1.20 17.49
C GLU A 17 -6.63 -0.82 16.92
N THR A 18 -6.42 -1.05 15.62
CA THR A 18 -5.18 -0.68 14.92
C THR A 18 -4.96 0.83 14.90
N LEU A 19 -6.02 1.62 14.71
CA LEU A 19 -5.94 3.09 14.73
C LEU A 19 -5.53 3.61 16.11
N LYS A 20 -6.12 3.05 17.18
CA LYS A 20 -5.79 3.42 18.55
C LYS A 20 -4.35 3.07 18.91
N GLU A 21 -3.90 1.86 18.56
CA GLU A 21 -2.52 1.43 18.79
C GLU A 21 -1.52 2.36 18.08
N LEU A 22 -1.84 2.80 16.85
CA LEU A 22 -1.03 3.79 16.13
C LEU A 22 -0.99 5.15 16.84
N GLN A 23 -2.15 5.64 17.27
CA GLN A 23 -2.26 6.92 17.96
C GLN A 23 -1.44 6.92 19.26
N GLU A 24 -1.53 5.84 20.04
CA GLU A 24 -0.75 5.65 21.25
C GLU A 24 0.77 5.54 20.96
N GLN A 25 1.15 4.71 19.99
CA GLN A 25 2.56 4.48 19.66
C GLN A 25 3.26 5.75 19.16
N PHE A 26 2.56 6.57 18.37
CA PHE A 26 3.14 7.77 17.75
C PHE A 26 2.78 9.07 18.48
N GLY A 27 2.03 9.01 19.59
CA GLY A 27 1.59 10.19 20.33
C GLY A 27 0.70 11.14 19.52
N ILE A 28 -0.11 10.57 18.62
CA ILE A 28 -1.00 11.31 17.72
C ILE A 28 -2.36 11.50 18.40
N SER A 29 -2.91 12.71 18.32
CA SER A 29 -4.25 12.99 18.85
C SER A 29 -5.33 12.25 18.07
N GLU A 30 -6.39 11.81 18.77
CA GLU A 30 -7.54 11.11 18.18
C GLU A 30 -8.21 11.89 17.03
N ASP A 31 -8.13 13.21 17.04
CA ASP A 31 -8.70 14.11 16.04
C ASP A 31 -7.84 14.26 14.78
N THR A 32 -6.64 13.69 14.77
CA THR A 32 -5.70 13.79 13.64
C THR A 32 -6.11 12.83 12.53
N ASP A 33 -6.36 13.36 11.33
CA ASP A 33 -6.61 12.52 10.17
C ASP A 33 -5.32 11.83 9.71
N MET A 34 -5.29 10.49 9.81
CA MET A 34 -4.14 9.67 9.43
C MET A 34 -4.36 9.12 8.02
N MET A 35 -3.40 9.39 7.13
CA MET A 35 -3.38 8.79 5.79
C MET A 35 -2.45 7.58 5.74
N PHE A 36 -2.93 6.51 5.12
CA PHE A 36 -2.19 5.26 4.95
C PHE A 36 -1.91 5.02 3.47
N MET A 37 -0.81 4.33 3.17
CA MET A 37 -0.35 4.06 1.80
C MET A 37 -1.22 3.01 1.09
N ALA A 38 -2.50 3.32 0.91
CA ALA A 38 -3.48 2.57 0.14
C ALA A 38 -3.93 3.44 -1.04
N LEU A 39 -4.00 2.84 -2.22
CA LEU A 39 -4.03 3.52 -3.51
C LEU A 39 -5.08 2.92 -4.42
N GLU A 40 -5.81 3.76 -5.13
CA GLU A 40 -6.43 3.37 -6.40
C GLU A 40 -5.36 3.47 -7.49
N VAL A 41 -5.22 2.44 -8.32
CA VAL A 41 -4.18 2.36 -9.34
C VAL A 41 -4.79 2.03 -10.70
N ASP A 42 -4.55 2.89 -11.70
CA ASP A 42 -4.90 2.63 -13.09
C ASP A 42 -3.66 2.20 -13.88
N TYR A 43 -3.73 1.02 -14.51
CA TYR A 43 -2.69 0.50 -15.38
C TYR A 43 -3.26 -0.40 -16.46
N ASP A 44 -2.88 -0.13 -17.72
CA ASP A 44 -3.25 -0.94 -18.89
C ASP A 44 -4.77 -1.17 -19.03
N ARG A 45 -5.56 -0.08 -18.86
CA ARG A 45 -7.05 -0.06 -18.91
C ARG A 45 -7.74 -0.87 -17.81
N LYS A 46 -7.00 -1.30 -16.78
CA LYS A 46 -7.53 -1.94 -15.58
C LYS A 46 -7.32 -1.02 -14.38
N LYS A 47 -8.30 -1.00 -13.47
CA LYS A 47 -8.18 -0.42 -12.15
C LYS A 47 -7.80 -1.52 -11.15
N TYR A 48 -7.00 -1.18 -10.15
CA TYR A 48 -6.61 -2.03 -9.02
C TYR A 48 -6.65 -1.20 -7.75
N TYR A 49 -6.66 -1.87 -6.61
CA TYR A 49 -6.52 -1.25 -5.31
C TYR A 49 -5.27 -1.82 -4.67
N CYS A 50 -4.29 -0.99 -4.34
CA CYS A 50 -3.00 -1.44 -3.87
C CYS A 50 -2.70 -0.84 -2.50
N CYS A 51 -2.04 -1.57 -1.60
CA CYS A 51 -1.37 -0.94 -0.47
C CYS A 51 0.13 -1.22 -0.50
N LEU A 52 0.91 -0.26 0.01
CA LEU A 52 2.33 -0.39 0.27
C LEU A 52 2.48 -0.64 1.77
N SER A 53 2.60 -1.92 2.12
CA SER A 53 2.61 -2.35 3.50
C SER A 53 4.04 -2.59 3.97
N GLY A 54 4.40 -1.92 5.07
CA GLY A 54 5.60 -2.28 5.83
C GLY A 54 5.46 -3.68 6.42
N GLY A 55 6.55 -4.43 6.42
CA GLY A 55 6.58 -5.78 6.98
C GLY A 55 7.59 -6.66 6.28
N LYS A 56 7.57 -7.95 6.61
CA LYS A 56 8.43 -8.96 6.01
C LYS A 56 7.69 -10.28 5.91
N ILE A 57 8.11 -11.13 4.98
CA ILE A 57 7.65 -12.51 4.91
C ILE A 57 8.71 -13.40 5.54
N GLU A 58 8.36 -14.12 6.60
CA GLU A 58 9.24 -15.07 7.28
C GLU A 58 8.58 -16.43 7.28
N ASN A 59 9.30 -17.47 6.83
CA ASN A 59 8.80 -18.85 6.75
C ASN A 59 7.47 -19.03 5.98
N GLY A 60 7.15 -18.11 5.07
CA GLY A 60 5.90 -18.13 4.30
C GLY A 60 4.77 -17.32 4.93
N ASP A 61 4.93 -16.85 6.17
CA ASP A 61 3.96 -16.04 6.88
C ASP A 61 4.31 -14.55 6.77
N VAL A 62 3.28 -13.72 6.67
CA VAL A 62 3.43 -12.27 6.52
C VAL A 62 3.39 -11.62 7.89
N HIS A 63 4.48 -10.97 8.26
CA HIS A 63 4.60 -10.19 9.49
C HIS A 63 4.55 -8.71 9.15
N PHE A 64 3.37 -8.12 9.29
CA PHE A 64 3.15 -6.70 9.07
C PHE A 64 3.75 -5.86 10.21
N SER A 65 4.30 -4.69 9.86
CA SER A 65 4.45 -3.62 10.85
C SER A 65 3.07 -3.07 11.21
N LEU A 66 2.96 -2.33 12.32
CA LEU A 66 1.68 -1.72 12.71
C LEU A 66 1.12 -0.81 11.60
N VAL A 67 1.98 0.04 11.01
CA VAL A 67 1.62 0.89 9.87
C VAL A 67 1.25 0.07 8.64
N GLY A 68 1.93 -1.05 8.40
CA GLY A 68 1.60 -1.97 7.31
C GLY A 68 0.23 -2.62 7.47
N ARG A 69 -0.09 -3.10 8.69
CA ARG A 69 -1.41 -3.64 9.04
C ARG A 69 -2.49 -2.60 8.78
N ALA A 70 -2.28 -1.36 9.21
CA ALA A 70 -3.24 -0.28 8.95
C ALA A 70 -3.45 -0.01 7.44
N ALA A 71 -2.38 0.01 6.64
CA ALA A 71 -2.49 0.16 5.20
C ALA A 71 -3.25 -1.01 4.53
N LEU A 72 -3.05 -2.23 5.00
CA LEU A 72 -3.82 -3.40 4.56
C LEU A 72 -5.30 -3.26 4.96
N GLU A 73 -5.60 -2.87 6.19
CA GLU A 73 -6.98 -2.69 6.66
C GLU A 73 -7.73 -1.61 5.87
N VAL A 74 -7.09 -0.48 5.59
CA VAL A 74 -7.66 0.55 4.71
C VAL A 74 -7.97 -0.03 3.33
N LEU A 75 -7.07 -0.84 2.77
CA LEU A 75 -7.30 -1.49 1.49
C LEU A 75 -8.46 -2.49 1.54
N THR A 76 -8.55 -3.31 2.58
CA THR A 76 -9.61 -4.33 2.70
C THR A 76 -10.97 -3.69 2.95
N ASN A 77 -11.01 -2.62 3.75
CA ASN A 77 -12.23 -1.86 4.08
C ASN A 77 -12.72 -1.01 2.90
N HIS A 78 -11.84 -0.73 1.92
CA HIS A 78 -12.25 -0.02 0.72
C HIS A 78 -13.15 -0.89 -0.17
N PRO A 79 -14.32 -0.39 -0.61
CA PRO A 79 -15.21 -1.15 -1.48
C PRO A 79 -14.57 -1.39 -2.85
N SER A 80 -14.63 -2.62 -3.33
CA SER A 80 -14.16 -2.99 -4.67
C SER A 80 -15.15 -3.93 -5.35
N PRO A 81 -15.30 -3.85 -6.69
CA PRO A 81 -16.10 -4.83 -7.45
C PRO A 81 -15.56 -6.27 -7.44
N ASN A 82 -14.29 -6.45 -7.03
CA ASN A 82 -13.64 -7.76 -6.91
C ASN A 82 -12.97 -7.83 -5.53
N ASP A 83 -13.30 -8.86 -4.76
CA ASP A 83 -12.81 -9.06 -3.39
C ASP A 83 -11.49 -9.85 -3.34
N THR A 84 -10.94 -10.26 -4.50
CA THR A 84 -9.66 -10.95 -4.57
C THR A 84 -8.56 -10.07 -4.00
N LEU A 85 -7.90 -10.56 -2.95
CA LEU A 85 -6.72 -9.95 -2.34
C LEU A 85 -5.49 -10.84 -2.60
N THR A 86 -4.46 -10.26 -3.21
CA THR A 86 -3.17 -10.93 -3.39
C THR A 86 -2.10 -10.23 -2.57
N ILE A 87 -1.37 -10.99 -1.76
CA ILE A 87 -0.17 -10.50 -1.06
C ILE A 87 1.05 -10.79 -1.92
N GLN A 88 1.90 -9.78 -2.14
CA GLN A 88 3.10 -9.90 -2.96
C GLN A 88 4.31 -9.34 -2.23
N GLU A 89 5.31 -10.19 -2.01
CA GLU A 89 6.62 -9.73 -1.55
C GLU A 89 7.25 -8.85 -2.64
N ILE A 90 7.79 -7.72 -2.23
CA ILE A 90 8.60 -6.87 -3.08
C ILE A 90 9.90 -6.50 -2.37
N LYS A 91 11.00 -6.62 -3.11
CA LYS A 91 12.35 -6.36 -2.64
C LYS A 91 13.23 -5.81 -3.75
N ILE A 92 14.29 -5.10 -3.39
CA ILE A 92 15.28 -4.68 -4.38
C ILE A 92 16.00 -5.92 -4.95
N GLY A 93 16.37 -5.84 -6.22
CA GLY A 93 17.10 -6.90 -6.89
C GLY A 93 17.45 -6.52 -8.33
N PRO A 94 17.95 -7.48 -9.13
CA PRO A 94 18.45 -7.19 -10.48
C PRO A 94 17.35 -6.71 -11.44
N THR A 95 16.10 -7.13 -11.22
CA THR A 95 14.96 -6.60 -11.97
C THR A 95 14.49 -5.28 -11.33
N PRO A 96 14.39 -4.18 -12.10
CA PRO A 96 13.88 -2.91 -11.58
C PRO A 96 12.48 -3.06 -10.95
N LEU A 97 12.26 -2.43 -9.80
CA LEU A 97 10.99 -2.48 -9.05
C LEU A 97 9.78 -2.11 -9.93
N LYS A 98 9.93 -1.06 -10.76
CA LYS A 98 8.91 -0.65 -11.73
C LYS A 98 8.47 -1.78 -12.67
N ASN A 99 9.40 -2.63 -13.10
CA ASN A 99 9.10 -3.75 -13.98
C ASN A 99 8.42 -4.89 -13.20
N LYS A 100 8.83 -5.13 -11.95
CA LYS A 100 8.17 -6.10 -11.07
C LYS A 100 6.70 -5.72 -10.84
N VAL A 101 6.45 -4.46 -10.43
CA VAL A 101 5.09 -3.95 -10.18
C VAL A 101 4.23 -4.06 -11.44
N LYS A 102 4.72 -3.62 -12.60
CA LYS A 102 3.98 -3.75 -13.87
C LYS A 102 3.64 -5.20 -14.22
N SER A 103 4.56 -6.12 -13.99
CA SER A 103 4.33 -7.56 -14.22
C SER A 103 3.24 -8.12 -13.31
N ILE A 104 3.26 -7.73 -12.03
CA ILE A 104 2.24 -8.11 -11.04
C ILE A 104 0.86 -7.57 -11.44
N LEU A 105 0.77 -6.27 -11.73
CA LEU A 105 -0.49 -5.64 -12.17
C LEU A 105 -1.05 -6.31 -13.43
N LYS A 106 -0.19 -6.57 -14.44
CA LYS A 106 -0.63 -7.19 -15.69
C LYS A 106 -1.26 -8.58 -15.48
N LYS A 107 -0.73 -9.36 -14.54
CA LYS A 107 -1.23 -10.71 -14.20
C LYS A 107 -2.47 -10.68 -13.31
N ALA A 108 -2.67 -9.61 -12.55
CA ALA A 108 -3.82 -9.47 -11.67
C ALA A 108 -5.13 -9.25 -12.45
N GLU A 109 -6.22 -9.67 -11.82
CA GLU A 109 -7.57 -9.42 -12.30
C GLU A 109 -7.91 -7.93 -12.18
N ALA A 110 -8.84 -7.46 -13.01
CA ALA A 110 -9.32 -6.10 -12.87
C ALA A 110 -10.10 -5.93 -11.55
N ASN A 111 -9.99 -4.74 -10.96
CA ASN A 111 -10.62 -4.32 -9.71
C ASN A 111 -10.18 -5.10 -8.46
N SER A 112 -9.16 -5.94 -8.55
CA SER A 112 -8.65 -6.70 -7.40
C SER A 112 -7.80 -5.84 -6.47
N LYS A 113 -7.56 -6.38 -5.28
CA LYS A 113 -6.73 -5.80 -4.22
C LYS A 113 -5.35 -6.45 -4.22
N ILE A 114 -4.28 -5.66 -4.07
CA ILE A 114 -2.90 -6.15 -4.00
C ILE A 114 -2.18 -5.49 -2.83
N CYS A 115 -1.71 -6.30 -1.87
CA CYS A 115 -0.87 -5.84 -0.78
C CYS A 115 0.60 -6.10 -1.14
N PHE A 116 1.36 -5.05 -1.39
CA PHE A 116 2.81 -5.15 -1.57
C PHE A 116 3.49 -5.10 -0.22
N VAL A 117 4.23 -6.16 0.12
CA VAL A 117 4.92 -6.29 1.41
C VAL A 117 6.42 -6.21 1.20
N GLY A 118 7.07 -5.37 1.99
CA GLY A 118 8.52 -5.28 2.03
C GLY A 118 9.01 -4.28 3.05
N ASP A 119 10.33 -4.08 3.03
CA ASP A 119 11.00 -3.14 3.93
C ASP A 119 10.80 -1.68 3.47
N MET A 120 9.65 -1.11 3.83
CA MET A 120 9.24 0.25 3.48
C MET A 120 10.01 1.34 4.24
N GLN A 121 10.75 1.00 5.30
CA GLN A 121 11.55 1.95 6.09
C GLN A 121 13.04 1.88 5.76
N GLY A 122 13.51 0.79 5.14
CA GLY A 122 14.85 0.65 4.62
C GLY A 122 14.87 0.73 3.10
N GLU A 123 15.03 -0.42 2.43
CA GLU A 123 15.42 -0.44 1.02
C GLU A 123 14.35 0.10 0.05
N LEU A 124 13.07 0.09 0.42
CA LEU A 124 11.98 0.53 -0.46
C LEU A 124 11.53 1.97 -0.20
N ASP A 125 12.14 2.66 0.78
CA ASP A 125 11.76 4.02 1.16
C ASP A 125 11.88 4.98 -0.04
N GLY A 126 10.80 5.72 -0.31
CA GLY A 126 10.64 6.59 -1.48
C GLY A 126 10.54 5.88 -2.84
N VAL A 127 11.20 4.73 -3.04
CA VAL A 127 11.30 4.08 -4.34
C VAL A 127 9.95 3.54 -4.82
N LEU A 128 9.18 2.91 -3.94
CA LEU A 128 7.85 2.42 -4.33
C LEU A 128 6.87 3.55 -4.59
N SER A 129 6.92 4.61 -3.80
CA SER A 129 6.11 5.81 -4.02
C SER A 129 6.36 6.41 -5.40
N ASP A 130 7.62 6.45 -5.84
CA ASP A 130 7.99 6.89 -7.19
C ASP A 130 7.47 5.94 -8.28
N VAL A 131 7.51 4.63 -8.06
CA VAL A 131 6.98 3.64 -9.01
C VAL A 131 5.48 3.83 -9.27
N PHE A 132 4.72 4.12 -8.21
CA PHE A 132 3.29 4.36 -8.29
C PHE A 132 2.94 5.79 -8.74
N ASN A 133 3.92 6.68 -8.91
CA ASN A 133 3.73 8.10 -9.17
C ASN A 133 2.78 8.75 -8.15
N ILE A 134 2.95 8.40 -6.87
CA ILE A 134 2.17 9.00 -5.78
C ILE A 134 2.59 10.46 -5.73
N GLN A 135 1.68 11.35 -6.12
CA GLN A 135 1.94 12.78 -5.99
C GLN A 135 2.12 13.08 -4.50
N LYS A 136 3.24 13.72 -4.16
CA LYS A 136 3.41 14.36 -2.85
C LYS A 136 2.44 15.55 -2.84
N ASP A 137 1.17 15.31 -2.56
CA ASP A 137 0.31 16.38 -2.11
C ASP A 137 0.92 16.91 -0.80
N GLU A 138 1.19 18.21 -0.76
CA GLU A 138 1.76 18.93 0.38
C GLU A 138 0.79 18.91 1.56
N SER A 139 0.67 17.80 2.28
CA SER A 139 0.10 17.75 3.63
C SER A 139 0.28 16.37 4.26
N TYR A 140 1.19 16.30 5.23
CA TYR A 140 1.28 15.31 6.30
C TYR A 140 1.42 13.84 5.86
N SER A 141 2.63 13.47 5.44
CA SER A 141 3.15 12.12 5.67
C SER A 141 3.87 12.13 7.02
N ILE A 142 3.41 11.35 7.99
CA ILE A 142 4.21 11.07 9.18
C ILE A 142 5.39 10.24 8.68
N ARG A 143 6.58 10.84 8.78
CA ARG A 143 7.87 10.17 8.56
C ARG A 143 8.27 9.43 9.83
#